data_AF-A0A7J9GL49-F1
#
_entry.id   AF-A0A7J9GL49-F1
#
_cell.length_a   1.000
_cell.length_b   1.000
_cell.length_c   1.000
_cell.angle_alpha   90.00
_cell.angle_beta   90.00
_cell.angle_gamma   90.00
#
_symmetry.space_group_name_H-M   'P 1'
#
loop_
_entity.id
_entity.type
_entity.pdbx_description
1 polymer ?
#
loop_
_entity_poly.entity_id
_entity_poly.type
_entity_poly.pdbx_seq_one_letter_code
_entity_poly.pdbx_strand_id
1 'polypeptide(L)'
;MLEISCSKEIKVQGIIGPCTSLEKKGPNVSDTVIGEGNTTTWKMCGLDKSTCLTVIFDLSSTQQSNVPETVNPHFYLQFLTSYQDPEGKTLIRVTTVTRQWVDISGSTEELIHGFDQETAAVVMARITSLKMETEEGFDATRWLDRNLIRFCSKFGNYRENDPSSFSLNPCFSLFPQFIFNLRRSQFVQVFNNSPDETAYFRVLLNKENITNAAVMVQPSLISYSFNSPPQPALLDVASISADHILLLDSYFSIVVFHGMTIAQWRNMGYQNQPEHQVC
;
A
#
# COMPACT_ATOMS: atom_id res chain seq x y z
N MET A 1 21.43 9.88 -4.93
CA MET A 1 20.63 10.66 -5.91
C MET A 1 19.80 9.68 -6.72
N LEU A 2 18.51 9.94 -6.85
CA LEU A 2 17.59 9.22 -7.74
C LEU A 2 17.20 10.14 -8.90
N GLU A 3 17.34 9.68 -10.13
CA GLU A 3 16.82 10.34 -11.32
C GLU A 3 15.79 9.42 -11.99
N ILE A 4 14.67 10.00 -12.42
CA ILE A 4 13.60 9.28 -13.11
C ILE A 4 13.44 9.85 -14.51
N SER A 5 13.50 8.97 -15.50
CA SER A 5 13.22 9.28 -16.91
C SER A 5 12.05 8.43 -17.38
N CYS A 6 11.13 9.00 -18.16
CA CYS A 6 9.98 8.27 -18.66
C CYS A 6 9.63 8.70 -20.08
N SER A 7 8.80 7.89 -20.76
CA SER A 7 8.23 8.25 -22.06
C SER A 7 7.58 9.64 -22.03
N LYS A 8 7.57 10.34 -23.17
CA LYS A 8 7.13 11.76 -23.27
C LYS A 8 5.68 11.99 -22.83
N GLU A 9 4.85 10.97 -22.94
CA GLU A 9 3.43 10.93 -22.54
C GLU A 9 3.24 10.83 -21.03
N ILE A 10 4.30 10.54 -20.27
CA ILE A 10 4.26 10.34 -18.82
C ILE A 10 4.95 11.51 -18.14
N LYS A 11 4.28 12.06 -17.13
CA LYS A 11 4.82 13.08 -16.23
C LYS A 11 4.98 12.51 -14.83
N VAL A 12 5.92 13.05 -14.06
CA VAL A 12 6.15 12.70 -12.66
C VAL A 12 5.54 13.79 -11.78
N GLN A 13 4.58 13.43 -10.94
CA GLN A 13 3.95 14.34 -9.98
C GLN A 13 4.84 14.55 -8.75
N GLY A 14 5.50 13.48 -8.29
CA GLY A 14 6.42 13.53 -7.17
C GLY A 14 6.61 12.18 -6.50
N ILE A 15 7.30 12.21 -5.36
CA ILE A 15 7.60 11.04 -4.54
C ILE A 15 7.06 11.22 -3.12
N ILE A 16 6.47 10.14 -2.58
CA ILE A 16 6.22 10.01 -1.14
C ILE A 16 7.25 9.01 -0.59
N GLY A 17 8.06 9.46 0.36
CA GLY A 17 9.12 8.66 0.98
C GLY A 17 10.33 9.50 1.41
N PRO A 18 11.37 8.89 2.01
CA PRO A 18 12.53 9.58 2.58
C PRO A 18 13.48 10.13 1.51
N CYS A 19 13.07 11.21 0.85
CA CYS A 19 13.86 11.92 -0.15
C CYS A 19 13.58 13.42 -0.11
N THR A 20 14.38 14.20 -0.82
CA THR A 20 14.19 15.65 -0.97
C THR A 20 14.34 16.02 -2.44
N SER A 21 13.43 16.84 -2.95
CA SER A 21 13.50 17.37 -4.31
C SER A 21 14.82 18.11 -4.57
N LEU A 22 15.41 17.91 -5.77
CA LEU A 22 16.51 18.74 -6.26
C LEU A 22 16.03 19.80 -7.27
N GLU A 23 14.71 19.99 -7.40
CA GLU A 23 14.06 21.03 -8.20
C GLU A 23 14.50 21.10 -9.67
N LYS A 24 15.13 20.03 -10.18
CA LYS A 24 15.50 19.90 -11.59
C LYS A 24 14.23 19.91 -12.45
N LYS A 25 14.01 21.00 -13.16
CA LYS A 25 12.92 21.14 -14.13
C LYS A 25 13.20 20.32 -15.39
N GLY A 26 12.15 19.92 -16.08
CA GLY A 26 12.27 19.15 -17.31
C GLY A 26 10.91 18.83 -17.92
N PRO A 27 10.91 18.30 -19.15
CA PRO A 27 9.68 18.01 -19.87
C PRO A 27 8.83 16.94 -19.18
N ASN A 28 9.41 16.04 -18.38
CA ASN A 28 8.67 15.00 -17.67
C ASN A 28 8.19 15.41 -16.26
N VAL A 29 8.35 16.67 -15.84
CA VAL A 29 7.76 17.16 -14.58
C VAL A 29 6.28 17.46 -14.80
N SER A 30 5.41 17.01 -13.89
CA SER A 30 3.98 17.31 -13.94
C SER A 30 3.66 18.70 -13.38
N ASP A 31 2.58 19.31 -13.87
CA ASP A 31 2.01 20.54 -13.29
C ASP A 31 1.27 20.25 -11.97
N THR A 32 0.79 19.02 -11.81
CA THR A 32 0.16 18.51 -10.59
C THR A 32 1.21 17.88 -9.68
N VAL A 33 1.23 18.26 -8.40
CA VAL A 33 2.26 17.83 -7.45
C VAL A 33 1.66 17.02 -6.32
N ILE A 34 2.27 15.86 -6.04
CA ILE A 34 1.98 15.05 -4.84
C ILE A 34 3.30 14.64 -4.19
N GLY A 35 3.43 14.94 -2.89
CA GLY A 35 4.65 14.70 -2.12
C GLY A 35 5.80 15.62 -2.54
N GLU A 36 7.02 15.07 -2.51
CA GLU A 36 8.24 15.73 -2.98
C GLU A 36 8.22 15.78 -4.52
N GLY A 37 7.63 16.83 -5.09
CA GLY A 37 7.47 16.98 -6.53
C GLY A 37 8.34 18.05 -7.16
N ASN A 38 7.81 18.65 -8.23
CA ASN A 38 8.45 19.74 -8.98
C ASN A 38 9.82 19.39 -9.59
N THR A 39 10.13 18.10 -9.72
CA THR A 39 11.43 17.61 -10.21
C THR A 39 11.31 16.21 -10.83
N THR A 40 12.35 15.80 -11.55
CA THR A 40 12.62 14.40 -11.88
C THR A 40 13.88 13.86 -11.19
N THR A 41 14.43 14.58 -10.22
CA THR A 41 15.66 14.19 -9.51
C THR A 41 15.54 14.48 -8.01
N TRP A 42 15.88 13.50 -7.19
CA TRP A 42 15.81 13.58 -5.73
C TRP A 42 17.14 13.22 -5.08
N LYS A 43 17.40 13.86 -3.95
CA LYS A 43 18.46 13.46 -3.04
C LYS A 43 17.89 12.53 -1.98
N MET A 44 18.63 11.46 -1.71
CA MET A 44 18.43 10.58 -0.55
C MET A 44 19.76 10.57 0.19
N CYS A 45 19.75 11.00 1.45
CA CYS A 45 20.97 11.08 2.28
C CYS A 45 21.34 9.74 2.91
N GLY A 46 20.36 8.85 3.08
CA GLY A 46 20.55 7.47 3.50
C GLY A 46 19.51 6.61 2.81
N LEU A 47 19.93 5.42 2.42
CA LEU A 47 19.05 4.37 1.91
C LEU A 47 19.63 3.03 2.34
N ASP A 48 18.74 2.08 2.55
CA ASP A 48 19.05 0.68 2.82
C ASP A 48 18.31 -0.22 1.83
N LYS A 49 18.43 -1.53 2.00
CA LYS A 49 17.78 -2.51 1.12
C LYS A 49 16.24 -2.54 1.27
N SER A 50 15.69 -2.02 2.37
CA SER A 50 14.23 -1.97 2.59
C SER A 50 13.60 -0.64 2.21
N THR A 51 14.40 0.39 1.94
CA THR A 51 13.92 1.72 1.53
C THR A 51 13.08 1.63 0.26
N CYS A 52 11.80 1.94 0.40
CA CYS A 52 10.82 1.99 -0.66
C CYS A 52 10.32 3.43 -0.85
N LEU A 53 10.10 3.83 -2.10
CA LEU A 53 9.54 5.13 -2.47
C LEU A 53 8.26 4.91 -3.27
N THR A 54 7.22 5.70 -3.00
CA THR A 54 6.05 5.79 -3.88
C THR A 54 6.28 6.90 -4.89
N VAL A 55 6.43 6.55 -6.17
CA VAL A 55 6.51 7.53 -7.26
C VAL A 55 5.14 7.64 -7.90
N ILE A 56 4.61 8.86 -8.00
CA ILE A 56 3.30 9.12 -8.59
C ILE A 56 3.48 9.75 -9.97
N PHE A 57 2.79 9.18 -10.94
CA PHE A 57 2.84 9.59 -12.33
C PHE A 57 1.51 10.16 -12.78
N ASP A 58 1.56 11.00 -13.79
CA ASP A 58 0.40 11.52 -14.52
C ASP A 58 0.55 11.20 -16.01
N LEU A 59 -0.58 11.11 -16.71
CA LEU A 59 -0.62 10.98 -18.16
C LEU A 59 -0.83 12.35 -18.77
N SER A 60 0.03 12.76 -19.71
CA SER A 60 -0.13 14.05 -20.38
C SER A 60 -1.44 14.09 -21.17
N SER A 61 -2.31 15.05 -20.87
CA SER A 61 -3.65 15.20 -21.46
C SER A 61 -3.65 15.54 -22.96
N THR A 62 -2.49 15.90 -23.53
CA THR A 62 -2.34 16.45 -24.89
C THR A 62 -2.52 15.48 -26.07
N GLN A 63 -2.96 14.22 -25.87
CA GLN A 63 -3.18 13.27 -26.97
C GLN A 63 -4.51 12.48 -26.90
N GLN A 64 -5.52 12.96 -26.17
CA GLN A 64 -6.84 12.31 -26.18
C GLN A 64 -7.63 12.46 -27.50
N SER A 65 -7.10 13.17 -28.51
CA SER A 65 -7.89 13.53 -29.70
C SER A 65 -7.29 13.21 -31.07
N ASN A 66 -6.16 12.50 -31.19
CA ASN A 66 -5.70 11.89 -32.45
C ASN A 66 -4.47 11.02 -32.14
N VAL A 67 -4.64 9.70 -32.05
CA VAL A 67 -3.51 8.78 -31.97
C VAL A 67 -3.08 8.47 -33.41
N PRO A 68 -1.94 9.00 -33.91
CA PRO A 68 -1.39 8.49 -35.16
C PRO A 68 -1.00 7.02 -34.95
N GLU A 69 -1.23 6.17 -35.94
CA GLU A 69 -1.01 4.70 -35.98
C GLU A 69 0.46 4.25 -35.73
N THR A 70 1.34 5.15 -35.26
CA THR A 70 2.79 4.96 -35.08
C THR A 70 3.26 5.19 -33.63
N VAL A 71 2.37 5.17 -32.64
CA VAL A 71 2.77 5.23 -31.23
C VAL A 71 3.30 3.86 -30.80
N ASN A 72 4.52 3.84 -30.24
CA ASN A 72 5.08 2.65 -29.61
C ASN A 72 4.02 2.07 -28.64
N PRO A 73 3.61 0.79 -28.79
CA PRO A 73 2.56 0.23 -27.96
C PRO A 73 2.97 0.16 -26.48
N HIS A 74 4.26 0.35 -26.19
CA HIS A 74 4.81 0.36 -24.85
C HIS A 74 5.29 1.74 -24.42
N PHE A 75 5.18 2.00 -23.12
CA PHE A 75 5.90 3.05 -22.44
C PHE A 75 7.02 2.50 -21.56
N TYR A 76 7.93 3.39 -21.19
CA TYR A 76 9.14 3.05 -20.43
C TYR A 76 9.28 4.00 -19.25
N LEU A 77 9.68 3.42 -18.12
CA LEU A 77 10.07 4.13 -16.91
C LEU A 77 11.49 3.68 -16.56
N GLN A 78 12.41 4.60 -16.39
CA GLN A 78 13.79 4.32 -16.01
C GLN A 78 14.14 5.05 -14.72
N PHE A 79 14.69 4.31 -13.77
CA PHE A 79 15.10 4.77 -12.46
C PHE A 79 16.61 4.62 -12.36
N LEU A 80 17.34 5.72 -12.14
CA LEU A 80 18.78 5.75 -11.99
C LEU A 80 19.11 6.19 -10.56
N THR A 81 19.60 5.27 -9.74
CA THR A 81 20.01 5.55 -8.37
C THR A 81 21.53 5.56 -8.28
N SER A 82 22.12 6.75 -8.16
CA SER A 82 23.55 6.94 -7.89
C SER A 82 23.76 7.06 -6.38
N TYR A 83 24.62 6.21 -5.81
CA TYR A 83 24.88 6.18 -4.36
C TYR A 83 26.32 5.74 -4.07
N GLN A 84 26.74 5.93 -2.82
CA GLN A 84 28.00 5.42 -2.29
C GLN A 84 27.69 4.20 -1.41
N ASP A 85 28.39 3.09 -1.63
CA ASP A 85 28.29 1.93 -0.74
C ASP A 85 29.09 2.16 0.56
N PRO A 86 28.96 1.29 1.58
CA PRO A 86 29.69 1.43 2.84
C PRO A 86 31.22 1.43 2.69
N GLU A 87 31.73 0.81 1.63
CA GLU A 87 33.15 0.76 1.29
C GLU A 87 33.65 2.04 0.59
N GLY A 88 32.75 2.99 0.29
CA GLY A 88 33.07 4.27 -0.30
C GLY A 88 33.05 4.29 -1.82
N LYS A 89 32.70 3.18 -2.49
CA LYS A 89 32.62 3.08 -3.95
C LYS A 89 31.35 3.76 -4.46
N THR A 90 31.50 4.56 -5.50
CA THR A 90 30.36 5.15 -6.22
C THR A 90 29.74 4.10 -7.15
N LEU A 91 28.45 3.87 -6.97
CA LEU A 91 27.66 2.91 -7.74
C LEU A 91 26.47 3.61 -8.39
N ILE A 92 26.05 3.07 -9.54
CA ILE A 92 24.80 3.44 -10.20
C ILE A 92 23.98 2.17 -10.37
N ARG A 93 22.78 2.15 -9.77
CA ARG A 93 21.76 1.13 -10.03
C ARG A 93 20.76 1.68 -11.03
N VAL A 94 20.57 0.97 -12.14
CA VAL A 94 19.60 1.33 -13.19
C VAL A 94 18.52 0.26 -13.24
N THR A 95 17.26 0.69 -13.15
CA THR A 95 16.09 -0.18 -13.32
C THR A 95 15.23 0.41 -14.43
N THR A 96 14.95 -0.37 -15.48
CA THR A 96 14.01 0.02 -16.54
C THR A 96 12.80 -0.90 -16.49
N VAL A 97 11.61 -0.33 -16.47
CA VAL A 97 10.32 -1.02 -16.50
C VAL A 97 9.59 -0.62 -17.77
N THR A 98 8.90 -1.57 -18.40
CA THR A 98 8.05 -1.32 -19.55
C THR A 98 6.64 -1.88 -19.33
N ARG A 99 5.64 -1.23 -19.90
CA ARG A 99 4.22 -1.60 -19.86
C ARG A 99 3.56 -1.19 -21.17
N GLN A 100 2.48 -1.86 -21.52
CA GLN A 100 1.70 -1.59 -22.73
C GLN A 100 0.64 -0.51 -22.45
N TRP A 101 0.37 0.32 -23.45
CA TRP A 101 -0.81 1.19 -23.46
C TRP A 101 -2.08 0.37 -23.68
N VAL A 102 -3.15 0.75 -22.98
CA VAL A 102 -4.46 0.09 -23.08
C VAL A 102 -5.47 1.10 -23.61
N ASP A 103 -6.19 0.72 -24.66
CA ASP A 103 -7.32 1.50 -25.18
C ASP A 103 -8.58 1.22 -24.34
N ILE A 104 -9.06 2.25 -23.66
CA ILE A 104 -10.21 2.18 -22.74
C ILE A 104 -11.53 2.04 -23.52
N SER A 105 -11.55 2.33 -24.82
CA SER A 105 -12.77 2.25 -25.66
C SER A 105 -13.17 0.83 -26.04
N GLY A 106 -12.20 -0.12 -26.04
CA GLY A 106 -12.41 -1.50 -26.47
C GLY A 106 -12.71 -2.47 -25.33
N SER A 107 -11.72 -2.74 -24.47
CA SER A 107 -11.85 -3.67 -23.33
C SER A 107 -11.21 -3.08 -22.08
N THR A 108 -11.97 -3.01 -21.00
CA THR A 108 -11.46 -2.61 -19.67
C THR A 108 -10.80 -3.78 -18.93
N GLU A 109 -10.82 -4.99 -19.49
CA GLU A 109 -10.34 -6.20 -18.83
C GLU A 109 -8.83 -6.16 -18.56
N GLU A 110 -8.02 -5.69 -19.51
CA GLU A 110 -6.58 -5.49 -19.30
C GLU A 110 -6.28 -4.49 -18.18
N LEU A 111 -7.09 -3.43 -18.06
CA LEU A 111 -6.97 -2.45 -16.98
C LEU A 111 -7.34 -3.06 -15.62
N ILE A 112 -8.38 -3.90 -15.59
CA ILE A 112 -8.80 -4.62 -14.38
C ILE A 112 -7.68 -5.57 -13.91
N HIS A 113 -7.09 -6.35 -14.81
CA HIS A 113 -5.99 -7.25 -14.48
C HIS A 113 -4.69 -6.52 -14.12
N GLY A 114 -4.51 -5.28 -14.58
CA GLY A 114 -3.39 -4.44 -14.21
C GLY A 114 -3.50 -3.80 -12.82
N PHE A 115 -4.65 -3.93 -12.15
CA PHE A 115 -4.85 -3.33 -10.83
C PHE A 115 -4.30 -4.21 -9.71
N ASP A 116 -3.38 -3.64 -8.94
CA ASP A 116 -2.86 -4.23 -7.72
C ASP A 116 -3.53 -3.58 -6.51
N GLN A 117 -4.43 -4.33 -5.88
CA GLN A 117 -5.22 -3.84 -4.74
C GLN A 117 -4.41 -3.59 -3.46
N GLU A 118 -3.32 -4.34 -3.22
CA GLU A 118 -2.46 -4.12 -2.05
C GLU A 118 -1.63 -2.85 -2.25
N THR A 119 -1.01 -2.70 -3.43
CA THR A 119 -0.27 -1.50 -3.79
C THR A 119 -1.20 -0.28 -3.77
N ALA A 120 -2.39 -0.37 -4.35
CA ALA A 120 -3.36 0.73 -4.33
C ALA A 120 -3.76 1.13 -2.90
N ALA A 121 -4.00 0.17 -2.01
CA ALA A 121 -4.33 0.43 -0.62
C ALA A 121 -3.20 1.14 0.13
N VAL A 122 -1.95 0.66 -0.02
CA VAL A 122 -0.77 1.28 0.60
C VAL A 122 -0.52 2.68 0.06
N VAL A 123 -0.63 2.88 -1.27
CA VAL A 123 -0.48 4.21 -1.88
C VAL A 123 -1.57 5.17 -1.39
N MET A 124 -2.82 4.70 -1.27
CA MET A 124 -3.90 5.49 -0.66
C MET A 124 -3.61 5.84 0.79
N ALA A 125 -3.05 4.92 1.58
CA ALA A 125 -2.64 5.19 2.96
C ALA A 125 -1.56 6.29 3.02
N ARG A 126 -0.54 6.20 2.16
CA ARG A 126 0.54 7.20 2.06
C ARG A 126 0.03 8.58 1.65
N ILE A 127 -0.84 8.64 0.64
CA ILE A 127 -1.47 9.91 0.20
C ILE A 127 -2.35 10.49 1.30
N THR A 128 -3.14 9.66 1.98
CA THR A 128 -4.01 10.10 3.09
C THR A 128 -3.16 10.67 4.22
N SER A 129 -2.08 9.98 4.61
CA SER A 129 -1.14 10.43 5.62
C SER A 129 -0.53 11.78 5.25
N LEU A 130 -0.04 11.92 4.01
CA LEU A 130 0.52 13.18 3.52
C LEU A 130 -0.51 14.32 3.60
N LYS A 131 -1.73 14.10 3.08
CA LYS A 131 -2.78 15.11 3.09
C LYS A 131 -3.14 15.54 4.52
N MET A 132 -3.21 14.60 5.46
CA MET A 132 -3.44 14.92 6.87
C MET A 132 -2.32 15.76 7.50
N GLU A 133 -1.09 15.69 6.98
CA GLU A 133 0.04 16.50 7.46
C GLU A 133 0.08 17.88 6.81
N THR A 134 -0.28 17.96 5.53
CA THR A 134 -0.08 19.18 4.73
C THR A 134 -1.34 20.05 4.58
N GLU A 135 -2.54 19.48 4.72
CA GLU A 135 -3.81 20.17 4.47
C GLU A 135 -4.56 20.41 5.79
N GLU A 136 -4.70 21.67 6.17
CA GLU A 136 -5.45 22.07 7.35
C GLU A 136 -6.94 21.72 7.20
N GLY A 137 -7.52 21.09 8.22
CA GLY A 137 -8.94 20.69 8.23
C GLY A 137 -9.29 19.52 7.30
N PHE A 138 -8.29 18.78 6.79
CA PHE A 138 -8.52 17.63 5.92
C PHE A 138 -9.27 16.49 6.63
N ASP A 139 -10.48 16.19 6.16
CA ASP A 139 -11.29 15.05 6.61
C ASP A 139 -10.91 13.78 5.84
N ALA A 140 -9.93 13.06 6.40
CA ALA A 140 -9.39 11.84 5.84
C ALA A 140 -10.44 10.73 5.65
N THR A 141 -11.32 10.52 6.63
CA THR A 141 -12.34 9.48 6.58
C THR A 141 -13.33 9.76 5.44
N ARG A 142 -13.84 10.99 5.34
CA ARG A 142 -14.75 11.36 4.25
C ARG A 142 -14.06 11.30 2.88
N TRP A 143 -12.78 11.68 2.80
CA TRP A 143 -12.03 11.60 1.56
C TRP A 143 -11.85 10.14 1.09
N LEU A 144 -11.46 9.24 1.99
CA LEU A 144 -11.35 7.80 1.71
C LEU A 144 -12.70 7.21 1.27
N ASP A 145 -13.77 7.47 2.04
CA ASP A 145 -15.11 6.93 1.75
C ASP A 145 -15.62 7.41 0.37
N ARG A 146 -15.41 8.69 0.02
CA ARG A 146 -15.80 9.22 -1.31
C ARG A 146 -15.01 8.58 -2.45
N ASN A 147 -13.72 8.33 -2.27
CA ASN A 147 -12.91 7.67 -3.30
C ASN A 147 -13.30 6.20 -3.45
N LEU A 148 -13.57 5.51 -2.34
CA LEU A 148 -14.04 4.12 -2.36
C LEU A 148 -15.40 4.00 -3.07
N ILE A 149 -16.36 4.89 -2.78
CA ILE A 149 -17.66 4.91 -3.47
C ILE A 149 -17.46 5.12 -4.98
N ARG A 150 -16.65 6.10 -5.39
CA ARG A 150 -16.35 6.33 -6.82
C ARG A 150 -15.72 5.10 -7.48
N PHE A 151 -14.81 4.44 -6.80
CA PHE A 151 -14.18 3.22 -7.28
C PHE A 151 -15.21 2.10 -7.46
N CYS A 152 -16.01 1.81 -6.43
CA CYS A 152 -17.06 0.79 -6.47
C CYS A 152 -18.15 1.10 -7.51
N SER A 153 -18.54 2.36 -7.68
CA SER A 153 -19.50 2.77 -8.72
C SER A 153 -18.94 2.61 -10.13
N LYS A 154 -17.63 2.78 -10.32
CA LYS A 154 -16.99 2.67 -11.63
C LYS A 154 -16.68 1.23 -12.03
N PHE A 155 -16.28 0.39 -11.08
CA PHE A 155 -15.76 -0.95 -11.34
C PHE A 155 -16.61 -2.10 -10.77
N GLY A 156 -17.67 -1.78 -10.01
CA GLY A 156 -18.60 -2.77 -9.48
C GLY A 156 -19.72 -3.09 -10.46
N ASN A 157 -20.20 -4.34 -10.39
CA ASN A 157 -21.40 -4.77 -11.10
C ASN A 157 -22.57 -4.72 -10.11
N TYR A 158 -23.61 -3.97 -10.45
CA TYR A 158 -24.82 -3.85 -9.62
C TYR A 158 -26.00 -3.38 -10.46
N ARG A 159 -27.20 -3.61 -9.93
CA ARG A 159 -28.44 -3.02 -10.43
C ARG A 159 -28.78 -1.81 -9.58
N GLU A 160 -29.29 -0.75 -10.21
CA GLU A 160 -29.71 0.44 -9.48
C GLU A 160 -30.78 0.09 -8.44
N ASN A 161 -30.66 0.70 -7.26
CA ASN A 161 -31.57 0.52 -6.13
C ASN A 161 -31.65 -0.92 -5.56
N ASP A 162 -30.72 -1.82 -5.92
CA ASP A 162 -30.63 -3.16 -5.34
C ASP A 162 -29.22 -3.42 -4.75
N PRO A 163 -29.00 -3.10 -3.46
CA PRO A 163 -27.71 -3.29 -2.80
C PRO A 163 -27.23 -4.76 -2.79
N SER A 164 -28.14 -5.73 -2.82
CA SER A 164 -27.80 -7.15 -2.76
C SER A 164 -27.17 -7.68 -4.05
N SER A 165 -27.34 -6.94 -5.15
CA SER A 165 -26.76 -7.26 -6.46
C SER A 165 -25.29 -6.89 -6.61
N PHE A 166 -24.74 -6.12 -5.66
CA PHE A 166 -23.39 -5.57 -5.78
C PHE A 166 -22.32 -6.68 -5.71
N SER A 167 -21.43 -6.68 -6.70
CA SER A 167 -20.27 -7.55 -6.75
C SER A 167 -19.06 -6.84 -7.35
N LEU A 168 -17.87 -7.28 -6.95
CA LEU A 168 -16.60 -6.78 -7.47
C LEU A 168 -15.83 -7.92 -8.13
N ASN A 169 -15.06 -7.58 -9.16
CA ASN A 169 -14.07 -8.49 -9.73
C ASN A 169 -13.07 -8.91 -8.62
N PRO A 170 -12.58 -10.17 -8.60
CA PRO A 170 -11.57 -10.62 -7.64
C PRO A 170 -10.30 -9.75 -7.57
N CYS A 171 -9.92 -9.05 -8.66
CA CYS A 171 -8.80 -8.12 -8.66
C CYS A 171 -9.04 -6.89 -7.76
N PHE A 172 -10.30 -6.62 -7.39
CA PHE A 172 -10.73 -5.46 -6.60
C PHE A 172 -11.32 -5.84 -5.23
N SER A 173 -11.59 -7.11 -4.98
CA SER A 173 -12.48 -7.54 -3.89
C SER A 173 -11.93 -7.26 -2.49
N LEU A 174 -10.61 -7.22 -2.30
CA LEU A 174 -9.98 -6.91 -1.02
C LEU A 174 -9.79 -5.40 -0.82
N PHE A 175 -9.82 -4.60 -1.89
CA PHE A 175 -9.60 -3.15 -1.78
C PHE A 175 -10.56 -2.46 -0.80
N PRO A 176 -11.89 -2.71 -0.83
CA PRO A 176 -12.80 -2.15 0.19
C PRO A 176 -12.45 -2.57 1.62
N GLN A 177 -11.98 -3.80 1.83
CA GLN A 177 -11.56 -4.30 3.14
C GLN A 177 -10.32 -3.55 3.63
N PHE A 178 -9.34 -3.31 2.76
CA PHE A 178 -8.18 -2.48 3.09
C PHE A 178 -8.58 -1.05 3.47
N ILE A 179 -9.48 -0.41 2.72
CA ILE A 179 -9.94 0.95 3.05
C ILE A 179 -10.74 0.97 4.37
N PHE A 180 -11.52 -0.07 4.65
CA PHE A 180 -12.21 -0.25 5.93
C PHE A 180 -11.24 -0.36 7.11
N ASN A 181 -10.11 -1.04 6.94
CA ASN A 181 -9.06 -1.11 7.96
C ASN A 181 -8.28 0.21 8.07
N LEU A 182 -7.88 0.80 6.94
CA LEU A 182 -7.15 2.07 6.88
C LEU A 182 -7.88 3.21 7.62
N ARG A 183 -9.18 3.41 7.36
CA ARG A 183 -9.95 4.52 7.96
C ARG A 183 -10.06 4.45 9.49
N ARG A 184 -9.85 3.27 10.07
CA ARG A 184 -9.85 3.00 11.52
C ARG A 184 -8.45 2.81 12.10
N SER A 185 -7.43 2.73 11.25
CA SER A 185 -6.05 2.56 11.67
C SER A 185 -5.51 3.79 12.38
N GLN A 186 -4.41 3.60 13.10
CA GLN A 186 -3.65 4.67 13.76
C GLN A 186 -3.07 5.72 12.80
N PHE A 187 -3.02 5.44 11.49
CA PHE A 187 -2.59 6.42 10.49
C PHE A 187 -3.62 7.55 10.30
N VAL A 188 -4.91 7.23 10.51
CA VAL A 188 -6.04 8.15 10.34
C VAL A 188 -6.64 8.58 11.69
N GLN A 189 -6.84 7.65 12.62
CA GLN A 189 -7.41 7.92 13.94
C GLN A 189 -6.30 8.18 14.97
N VAL A 190 -5.80 9.41 15.02
CA VAL A 190 -4.59 9.76 15.80
C VAL A 190 -4.84 10.07 17.28
N PHE A 191 -6.10 10.23 17.72
CA PHE A 191 -6.44 10.72 19.08
C PHE A 191 -5.90 9.85 20.23
N ASN A 192 -5.75 8.53 20.01
CA ASN A 192 -5.26 7.60 21.03
C ASN A 192 -3.74 7.40 20.98
N ASN A 193 -3.02 8.17 20.17
CA ASN A 193 -1.57 8.12 20.05
C ASN A 193 -0.98 9.48 20.44
N SER A 194 0.23 9.45 20.99
CA SER A 194 1.02 10.67 21.09
C SER A 194 1.40 11.20 19.69
N PRO A 195 1.74 12.49 19.57
CA PRO A 195 2.27 13.05 18.32
C PRO A 195 3.51 12.29 17.82
N ASP A 196 4.40 11.88 18.73
CA ASP A 196 5.64 11.17 18.40
C ASP A 196 5.36 9.75 17.88
N GLU A 197 4.42 9.02 18.49
CA GLU A 197 3.99 7.71 17.98
C GLU A 197 3.37 7.83 16.59
N THR A 198 2.52 8.84 16.39
CA THR A 198 1.91 9.10 15.07
C THR A 198 2.98 9.36 14.01
N ALA A 199 3.98 10.21 14.33
CA ALA A 199 5.10 10.47 13.44
C ALA A 199 5.91 9.19 13.16
N TYR A 200 6.20 8.39 14.19
CA TYR A 200 6.91 7.11 14.06
C TYR A 200 6.20 6.15 13.10
N PHE A 201 4.89 5.94 13.28
CA PHE A 201 4.11 5.06 12.41
C PHE A 201 4.13 5.54 10.96
N ARG A 202 3.95 6.85 10.72
CA ARG A 202 3.90 7.42 9.37
C ARG A 202 5.26 7.40 8.67
N VAL A 203 6.36 7.59 9.40
CA VAL A 203 7.72 7.42 8.86
C VAL A 203 7.90 6.00 8.33
N LEU A 204 7.47 4.99 9.08
CA LEU A 204 7.57 3.59 8.67
C LEU A 204 6.65 3.27 7.49
N LEU A 205 5.40 3.76 7.50
CA LEU A 205 4.47 3.61 6.37
C LEU A 205 5.07 4.15 5.06
N ASN A 206 5.81 5.26 5.13
CA ASN A 206 6.42 5.93 3.97
C ASN A 206 7.77 5.34 3.55
N LYS A 207 8.41 4.51 4.40
CA LYS A 207 9.72 3.89 4.11
C LYS A 207 9.62 2.42 3.69
N GLU A 208 8.68 1.67 4.27
CA GLU A 208 8.62 0.21 4.12
C GLU A 208 8.11 -0.25 2.74
N ASN A 209 8.36 -1.51 2.39
CA ASN A 209 7.82 -2.09 1.15
C ASN A 209 6.30 -2.30 1.21
N ILE A 210 5.69 -2.66 0.07
CA ILE A 210 4.23 -2.85 -0.03
C ILE A 210 3.75 -3.95 0.91
N THR A 211 4.43 -5.09 0.99
CA THR A 211 4.03 -6.21 1.84
C THR A 211 3.97 -5.83 3.32
N ASN A 212 5.02 -5.18 3.83
CA ASN A 212 5.09 -4.73 5.22
C ASN A 212 4.04 -3.63 5.49
N ALA A 213 3.90 -2.66 4.59
CA ALA A 213 2.92 -1.58 4.74
C ALA A 213 1.47 -2.09 4.66
N ALA A 214 1.20 -3.12 3.85
CA ALA A 214 -0.11 -3.77 3.80
C ALA A 214 -0.47 -4.41 5.14
N VAL A 215 0.48 -5.07 5.81
CA VAL A 215 0.30 -5.61 7.18
C VAL A 215 0.05 -4.49 8.20
N MET A 216 0.72 -3.34 8.07
CA MET A 216 0.43 -2.19 8.94
C MET A 216 -1.01 -1.68 8.79
N VAL A 217 -1.55 -1.70 7.57
CA VAL A 217 -2.92 -1.25 7.29
C VAL A 217 -3.93 -2.31 7.69
N GLN A 218 -3.69 -3.57 7.34
CA GLN A 218 -4.51 -4.73 7.64
C GLN A 218 -3.64 -5.80 8.29
N PRO A 219 -3.59 -5.84 9.64
CA PRO A 219 -2.84 -6.84 10.38
C PRO A 219 -3.20 -8.27 9.97
N SER A 220 -2.25 -9.18 10.06
CA SER A 220 -2.50 -10.60 9.83
C SER A 220 -2.90 -11.28 11.13
N LEU A 221 -3.87 -12.20 11.06
CA LEU A 221 -4.29 -13.02 12.19
C LEU A 221 -4.20 -14.48 11.77
N ILE A 222 -3.41 -15.26 12.49
CA ILE A 222 -3.26 -16.71 12.26
C ILE A 222 -3.85 -17.44 13.45
N SER A 223 -4.68 -18.44 13.17
CA SER A 223 -5.33 -19.27 14.17
C SER A 223 -4.69 -20.66 14.21
N TYR A 224 -4.37 -21.11 15.42
CA TYR A 224 -3.78 -22.40 15.73
C TYR A 224 -4.78 -23.21 16.56
N SER A 225 -5.02 -24.45 16.13
CA SER A 225 -5.90 -25.39 16.82
C SER A 225 -5.29 -26.80 16.76
N PHE A 226 -5.86 -27.74 17.52
CA PHE A 226 -5.45 -29.15 17.44
C PHE A 226 -5.95 -29.85 16.18
N ASN A 227 -7.07 -29.37 15.61
CA ASN A 227 -7.79 -30.08 14.57
C ASN A 227 -7.37 -29.65 13.15
N SER A 228 -6.55 -28.61 13.03
CA SER A 228 -6.13 -28.04 11.76
C SER A 228 -4.73 -27.44 11.86
N PRO A 229 -3.96 -27.42 10.76
CA PRO A 229 -2.73 -26.63 10.70
C PRO A 229 -3.04 -25.14 10.90
N PRO A 230 -2.01 -24.32 11.18
CA PRO A 230 -2.17 -22.87 11.31
C PRO A 230 -2.79 -22.28 10.04
N GLN A 231 -3.84 -21.48 10.20
CA GLN A 231 -4.58 -20.92 9.08
C GLN A 231 -4.92 -19.44 9.29
N PRO A 232 -4.98 -18.62 8.22
CA PRO A 232 -5.44 -17.25 8.32
C PRO A 232 -6.86 -17.18 8.89
N ALA A 233 -7.08 -16.26 9.81
CA ALA A 233 -8.37 -15.95 10.39
C ALA A 233 -8.76 -14.51 10.05
N LEU A 234 -10.06 -14.23 10.02
CA LEU A 234 -10.56 -12.87 9.85
C LEU A 234 -10.22 -12.05 11.10
N LEU A 235 -9.88 -10.77 10.91
CA LEU A 235 -9.77 -9.80 12.01
C LEU A 235 -11.14 -9.44 12.56
N ASP A 236 -11.80 -10.40 13.21
CA ASP A 236 -13.13 -10.31 13.76
C ASP A 236 -13.16 -11.02 15.13
N VAL A 237 -14.05 -10.55 16.01
CA VAL A 237 -14.34 -11.19 17.30
C VAL A 237 -14.81 -12.63 17.10
N ALA A 238 -15.48 -12.93 15.98
CA ALA A 238 -15.88 -14.28 15.62
C ALA A 238 -14.71 -15.28 15.48
N SER A 239 -13.49 -14.79 15.25
CA SER A 239 -12.28 -15.62 15.19
C SER A 239 -11.72 -15.99 16.57
N ILE A 240 -12.24 -15.40 17.65
CA ILE A 240 -11.78 -15.65 19.02
C ILE A 240 -12.52 -16.86 19.59
N SER A 241 -11.78 -17.96 19.77
CA SER A 241 -12.29 -19.21 20.33
C SER A 241 -11.52 -19.63 21.59
N ALA A 242 -12.20 -20.34 22.50
CA ALA A 242 -11.62 -20.74 23.78
C ALA A 242 -10.49 -21.79 23.66
N ASP A 243 -10.54 -22.59 22.62
CA ASP A 243 -9.67 -23.73 22.31
C ASP A 243 -8.61 -23.42 21.22
N HIS A 244 -8.47 -22.16 20.83
CA HIS A 244 -7.51 -21.73 19.81
C HIS A 244 -6.42 -20.83 20.41
N ILE A 245 -5.25 -20.81 19.78
CA ILE A 245 -4.23 -19.76 19.96
C ILE A 245 -4.28 -18.86 18.72
N LEU A 246 -4.26 -17.55 18.92
CA LEU A 246 -4.21 -16.57 17.84
C LEU A 246 -2.86 -15.85 17.85
N LEU A 247 -2.26 -15.69 16.68
CA LEU A 247 -1.09 -14.86 16.44
C LEU A 247 -1.51 -13.67 15.58
N LEU A 248 -1.51 -12.48 16.18
CA LEU A 248 -1.72 -11.22 15.48
C LEU A 248 -0.36 -10.60 15.17
N ASP A 249 -0.09 -10.34 13.89
CA ASP A 249 1.04 -9.53 13.45
C ASP A 249 0.52 -8.22 12.83
N SER A 250 0.81 -7.12 13.52
CA SER A 250 0.44 -5.76 13.11
C SER A 250 1.63 -4.95 12.60
N TYR A 251 2.73 -5.61 12.26
CA TYR A 251 4.05 -5.04 11.96
C TYR A 251 4.72 -4.36 13.16
N PHE A 252 4.02 -3.48 13.88
CA PHE A 252 4.56 -2.77 15.04
C PHE A 252 4.57 -3.63 16.31
N SER A 253 3.68 -4.61 16.39
CA SER A 253 3.61 -5.54 17.50
C SER A 253 3.13 -6.92 17.05
N ILE A 254 3.67 -7.94 17.72
CA ILE A 254 3.22 -9.32 17.61
C ILE A 254 2.50 -9.67 18.91
N VAL A 255 1.25 -10.12 18.82
CA VAL A 255 0.43 -10.50 19.97
C VAL A 255 0.04 -11.96 19.85
N VAL A 256 0.37 -12.75 20.89
CA VAL A 256 -0.07 -14.14 21.03
C VAL A 256 -1.20 -14.18 22.05
N PHE A 257 -2.41 -14.44 21.56
CA PHE A 257 -3.60 -14.61 22.40
C PHE A 257 -3.88 -16.09 22.61
N HIS A 258 -4.10 -16.50 23.87
CA HIS A 258 -4.47 -17.86 24.22
C HIS A 258 -5.95 -17.87 24.60
N GLY A 259 -6.76 -18.67 23.91
CA GLY A 259 -8.13 -18.91 24.29
C GLY A 259 -8.25 -19.44 25.73
N MET A 260 -9.42 -19.25 26.34
CA MET A 260 -9.65 -19.56 27.76
C MET A 260 -9.22 -20.98 28.16
N THR A 261 -9.58 -21.98 27.35
CA THR A 261 -9.24 -23.40 27.59
C THR A 261 -7.73 -23.62 27.45
N ILE A 262 -7.11 -23.06 26.42
CA ILE A 262 -5.65 -23.16 26.22
C ILE A 262 -4.89 -22.49 27.37
N ALA A 263 -5.34 -21.33 27.83
CA ALA A 263 -4.74 -20.62 28.95
C ALA A 263 -4.84 -21.44 30.26
N GLN A 264 -5.98 -22.09 30.51
CA GLN A 264 -6.15 -23.00 31.64
C GLN A 264 -5.19 -24.18 31.56
N TRP A 265 -5.09 -24.83 30.40
CA TRP A 265 -4.17 -25.95 30.19
C TRP A 265 -2.70 -25.57 30.38
N ARG A 266 -2.32 -24.39 29.86
CA ARG A 266 -0.97 -23.83 30.04
C ARG A 266 -0.65 -23.59 31.52
N ASN A 267 -1.60 -23.06 32.29
CA ASN A 267 -1.44 -22.78 33.71
C ASN A 267 -1.37 -24.05 34.57
N MET A 268 -2.06 -25.12 34.16
CA MET A 268 -1.94 -26.45 34.78
C MET A 268 -0.61 -27.13 34.46
N GLY A 269 0.15 -26.62 33.49
CA GLY A 269 1.47 -27.14 33.14
C GLY A 269 1.41 -28.42 32.31
N TYR A 270 0.32 -28.68 31.58
CA TYR A 270 0.19 -29.88 30.74
C TYR A 270 1.33 -30.00 29.72
N GLN A 271 1.81 -28.87 29.17
CA GLN A 271 2.94 -28.82 28.25
C GLN A 271 4.26 -29.38 28.81
N ASN A 272 4.40 -29.51 30.13
CA ASN A 272 5.60 -30.05 30.77
C ASN A 272 5.49 -31.55 31.04
N GLN A 273 4.31 -32.16 30.83
CA GLN A 273 4.07 -33.57 31.09
C GLN A 273 4.46 -34.40 29.86
N PRO A 274 5.11 -35.57 30.05
CA PRO A 274 5.57 -36.41 28.94
C PRO A 274 4.44 -36.89 28.03
N GLU A 275 3.24 -37.06 28.58
CA GLU A 275 2.03 -37.49 27.86
C GLU A 275 1.56 -36.48 26.80
N HIS A 276 1.98 -35.22 26.91
CA HIS A 276 1.58 -34.12 26.02
C HIS A 276 2.75 -33.59 25.16
N GLN A 277 3.87 -34.33 25.06
CA GLN A 277 4.99 -33.96 24.19
C GLN A 277 4.68 -34.06 22.69
N VAL A 278 3.58 -34.70 22.33
CA VAL A 278 3.15 -34.87 20.94
C VAL A 278 1.72 -34.36 20.80
N CYS A 279 1.59 -33.12 20.34
CA CYS A 279 0.42 -32.57 19.66
C CYS A 279 0.95 -31.65 18.56
#